data_AF-A0A9X8EA12-F1
#
_entry.id   AF-A0A9X8EA12-F1
#
_cell.length_a   1.000
_cell.length_b   1.000
_cell.length_c   1.000
_cell.angle_alpha   90.00
_cell.angle_beta   90.00
_cell.angle_gamma   90.00
#
_symmetry.space_group_name_H-M   'P 1'
#
loop_
_entity.id
_entity.type
_entity.pdbx_description
1 polymer ?
#
loop_
_entity_poly.entity_id
_entity_poly.type
_entity_poly.pdbx_seq_one_letter_code
_entity_poly.pdbx_strand_id
1 'polypeptide(L)'
;MQSAEDLERDFIFGLGRGFSNMSNVGRWMMSLSVAELATVSDSVYILTAGAYPIQAATMNYCGGLNGNYSVPDLALPVQLAVVDDGMTYLRGDALSHWYSNDLVDNLPTKKSKMADMQTLGYNPARMQADLRMTTGLPIQNTTKTQNFAVPFYRVYSKSYCTGYVPLATLGHGTCNLTVQFVQGSNTVVMTKSFSVPSSTHHLGLMFRRSIYSTIGAVLKYVAILIAMAGFLASRRTVQWHERSPDKVESVTEKLMDMVVPKYFPRLSYAIRFDLFCYNSDLFVL
;
A
#
# COMPACT_ATOMS: atom_id res chain seq x y z
N MET A 1 -14.67 -6.85 -18.94
CA MET A 1 -13.94 -5.60 -18.62
C MET A 1 -12.56 -5.68 -19.23
N GLN A 2 -12.22 -4.78 -20.14
CA GLN A 2 -10.87 -4.66 -20.73
C GLN A 2 -10.16 -3.39 -20.21
N SER A 3 -10.91 -2.40 -19.71
CA SER A 3 -10.38 -1.15 -19.14
C SER A 3 -11.19 -0.69 -17.93
N ALA A 4 -10.66 0.26 -17.15
CA ALA A 4 -11.39 0.85 -16.03
C ALA A 4 -12.62 1.67 -16.45
N GLU A 5 -12.64 2.23 -17.66
CA GLU A 5 -13.80 2.98 -18.18
C GLU A 5 -14.99 2.06 -18.46
N ASP A 6 -14.74 0.76 -18.71
CA ASP A 6 -15.81 -0.23 -18.84
C ASP A 6 -16.60 -0.40 -17.52
N LEU A 7 -16.00 -0.09 -16.37
CA LEU A 7 -16.71 -0.13 -15.08
C LEU A 7 -17.88 0.86 -15.05
N GLU A 8 -17.83 1.96 -15.80
CA GLU A 8 -18.95 2.93 -15.86
C GLU A 8 -20.19 2.35 -16.57
N ARG A 9 -20.06 1.20 -17.25
CA ARG A 9 -21.20 0.47 -17.83
C ARG A 9 -21.88 -0.45 -16.83
N ASP A 10 -21.11 -1.03 -15.91
CA ASP A 10 -21.58 -2.06 -14.98
C ASP A 10 -21.92 -1.48 -13.59
N PHE A 11 -21.29 -0.36 -13.22
CA PHE A 11 -21.47 0.31 -11.93
C PHE A 11 -22.02 1.72 -12.09
N ILE A 12 -22.91 2.09 -11.18
CA ILE A 12 -23.40 3.46 -11.04
C ILE A 12 -22.45 4.24 -10.14
N PHE A 13 -21.76 5.21 -10.73
CA PHE A 13 -20.84 6.06 -9.99
C PHE A 13 -21.56 7.17 -9.23
N GLY A 14 -21.02 7.52 -8.06
CA GLY A 14 -21.48 8.70 -7.31
C GLY A 14 -21.33 9.97 -8.14
N LEU A 15 -22.27 10.91 -8.00
CA LEU A 15 -22.25 12.19 -8.71
C LEU A 15 -20.94 12.93 -8.45
N GLY A 16 -20.19 13.23 -9.52
CA GLY A 16 -18.88 13.88 -9.44
C GLY A 16 -17.72 12.96 -9.02
N ARG A 17 -17.95 11.65 -8.85
CA ARG A 17 -16.98 10.66 -8.36
C ARG A 17 -16.80 9.48 -9.31
N GLY A 18 -16.94 9.74 -10.61
CA GLY A 18 -16.62 8.82 -11.71
C GLY A 18 -15.23 9.08 -12.28
N PHE A 19 -14.78 8.25 -13.22
CA PHE A 19 -13.42 8.34 -13.80
C PHE A 19 -13.18 9.65 -14.54
N SER A 20 -14.24 10.21 -15.14
CA SER A 20 -14.23 11.51 -15.81
C SER A 20 -13.80 12.68 -14.92
N ASN A 21 -14.03 12.60 -13.60
CA ASN A 21 -13.71 13.66 -12.64
C ASN A 21 -12.34 13.50 -11.96
N MET A 22 -11.64 12.38 -12.19
CA MET A 22 -10.29 12.17 -11.66
C MET A 22 -9.25 13.00 -12.39
N SER A 23 -8.12 13.30 -11.72
CA SER A 23 -6.94 13.82 -12.41
C SER A 23 -6.39 12.82 -13.43
N ASN A 24 -5.66 13.31 -14.43
CA ASN A 24 -5.04 12.47 -15.45
C ASN A 24 -4.14 11.38 -14.85
N VAL A 25 -3.41 11.71 -13.77
CA VAL A 25 -2.53 10.75 -13.10
C VAL A 25 -3.34 9.72 -12.31
N GLY A 26 -4.36 10.15 -11.57
CA GLY A 26 -5.24 9.26 -10.83
C GLY A 26 -5.98 8.28 -11.76
N ARG A 27 -6.50 8.80 -12.88
CA ARG A 27 -7.14 7.98 -13.92
C ARG A 27 -6.16 6.95 -14.49
N TRP A 28 -4.95 7.36 -14.87
CA TRP A 28 -3.92 6.44 -15.36
C TRP A 28 -3.59 5.34 -14.33
N MET A 29 -3.38 5.72 -13.07
CA MET A 29 -3.08 4.77 -11.99
C MET A 29 -4.19 3.74 -11.81
N MET A 30 -5.45 4.19 -11.77
CA MET A 30 -6.59 3.31 -11.58
C MET A 30 -6.87 2.44 -12.81
N SER A 31 -6.79 3.01 -14.02
CA SER A 31 -6.91 2.26 -15.27
C SER A 31 -5.89 1.15 -15.37
N LEU A 32 -4.65 1.41 -14.99
CA LEU A 32 -3.62 0.39 -14.93
C LEU A 32 -3.95 -0.70 -13.90
N SER A 33 -4.30 -0.33 -12.67
CA SER A 33 -4.62 -1.31 -11.61
C SER A 33 -5.83 -2.19 -11.95
N VAL A 34 -6.88 -1.62 -12.56
CA VAL A 34 -8.07 -2.38 -12.99
C VAL A 34 -7.76 -3.26 -14.19
N ALA A 35 -6.98 -2.78 -15.17
CA ALA A 35 -6.59 -3.59 -16.32
C ALA A 35 -5.79 -4.83 -15.86
N GLU A 36 -4.82 -4.65 -14.97
CA GLU A 36 -4.00 -5.75 -14.42
C GLU A 36 -4.83 -6.73 -13.56
N LEU A 37 -5.93 -6.28 -12.94
CA LEU A 37 -6.91 -7.15 -12.28
C LEU A 37 -7.78 -7.94 -13.27
N ALA A 38 -8.16 -7.32 -14.37
CA ALA A 38 -9.07 -7.89 -15.36
C ALA A 38 -8.37 -8.87 -16.31
N THR A 39 -7.08 -8.67 -16.56
CA THR A 39 -6.28 -9.53 -17.44
C THR A 39 -5.49 -10.55 -16.62
N VAL A 40 -5.64 -11.83 -16.93
CA VAL A 40 -4.73 -12.87 -16.42
C VAL A 40 -3.36 -12.64 -17.05
N SER A 41 -2.38 -12.22 -16.25
CA SER A 41 -1.06 -11.80 -16.71
C SER A 41 0.04 -12.42 -15.83
N ASP A 42 1.01 -13.06 -16.46
CA ASP A 42 2.19 -13.65 -15.77
C ASP A 42 3.12 -12.59 -15.15
N SER A 43 2.84 -11.31 -15.42
CA SER A 43 3.61 -10.18 -14.91
C SER A 43 3.03 -9.57 -13.63
N VAL A 44 1.92 -10.09 -13.12
CA VAL A 44 1.25 -9.57 -11.91
C VAL A 44 1.21 -10.65 -10.83
N TYR A 45 1.67 -10.28 -9.63
CA TYR A 45 1.55 -11.10 -8.44
C TYR A 45 0.53 -10.49 -7.50
N ILE A 46 -0.48 -11.29 -7.11
CA ILE A 46 -1.42 -10.94 -6.05
C ILE A 46 -1.06 -11.76 -4.82
N LEU A 47 -0.63 -11.07 -3.77
CA LEU A 47 -0.29 -11.66 -2.49
C LEU A 47 -1.40 -11.37 -1.49
N THR A 48 -1.91 -12.41 -0.83
CA THR A 48 -2.84 -12.23 0.30
C THR A 48 -2.04 -11.71 1.49
N ALA A 49 -2.30 -10.47 1.92
CA ALA A 49 -1.66 -9.88 3.10
C ALA A 49 -2.28 -10.40 4.40
N GLY A 50 -3.54 -10.84 4.36
CA GLY A 50 -4.21 -11.48 5.48
C GLY A 50 -5.68 -11.11 5.59
N ALA A 51 -6.28 -11.52 6.70
CA ALA A 51 -7.66 -11.22 7.07
C ALA A 51 -7.68 -10.70 8.50
N TYR A 52 -8.31 -9.54 8.73
CA TYR A 52 -8.27 -8.85 10.02
C TYR A 52 -9.67 -8.42 10.45
N PRO A 53 -10.03 -8.53 11.74
CA PRO A 53 -11.32 -8.03 12.22
C PRO A 53 -11.33 -6.50 12.26
N ILE A 54 -12.47 -5.89 11.92
CA ILE A 54 -12.71 -4.45 12.12
C ILE A 54 -12.93 -4.19 13.61
N GLN A 55 -11.90 -3.66 14.28
CA GLN A 55 -11.89 -3.49 15.74
C GLN A 55 -12.51 -2.17 16.22
N ALA A 56 -12.43 -1.11 15.43
CA ALA A 56 -12.87 0.23 15.84
C ALA A 56 -13.64 0.93 14.73
N ALA A 57 -14.54 1.85 15.11
CA ALA A 57 -15.27 2.69 14.17
C ALA A 57 -14.36 3.59 13.30
N THR A 58 -13.13 3.81 13.74
CA THR A 58 -12.08 4.52 12.97
C THR A 58 -11.59 3.71 11.77
N MET A 59 -11.72 2.38 11.78
CA MET A 59 -11.39 1.48 10.67
C MET A 59 -12.52 1.44 9.64
N ASN A 60 -12.92 2.60 9.12
CA ASN A 60 -14.02 2.72 8.16
C ASN A 60 -13.52 2.77 6.72
N TYR A 61 -13.52 1.62 6.03
CA TYR A 61 -13.18 1.50 4.62
C TYR A 61 -14.36 1.78 3.68
N CYS A 62 -15.58 1.92 4.20
CA CYS A 62 -16.79 2.13 3.41
C CYS A 62 -17.18 3.61 3.30
N GLY A 63 -16.73 4.48 4.22
CA GLY A 63 -17.20 5.86 4.34
C GLY A 63 -17.10 6.74 3.08
N GLY A 64 -16.23 6.39 2.13
CA GLY A 64 -16.15 7.05 0.82
C GLY A 64 -17.37 6.83 -0.07
N LEU A 65 -18.19 5.80 0.18
CA LEU A 65 -19.42 5.53 -0.56
C LEU A 65 -20.57 6.50 -0.21
N ASN A 66 -20.40 7.36 0.80
CA ASN A 66 -21.37 8.41 1.06
C ASN A 66 -21.48 9.38 -0.13
N GLY A 67 -22.70 9.74 -0.49
CA GLY A 67 -22.96 10.61 -1.62
C GLY A 67 -24.29 10.34 -2.31
N ASN A 68 -24.49 11.01 -3.43
CA ASN A 68 -25.68 10.92 -4.25
C ASN A 68 -25.37 10.11 -5.51
N TYR A 69 -26.26 9.20 -5.90
CA TYR A 69 -26.14 8.35 -7.07
C TYR A 69 -27.38 8.54 -7.94
N SER A 70 -27.20 8.73 -9.24
CA SER A 70 -28.32 8.77 -10.19
C SER A 70 -28.62 7.35 -10.66
N VAL A 71 -29.80 6.85 -10.32
CA VAL A 71 -30.17 5.45 -10.57
C VAL A 71 -31.35 5.43 -11.55
N PRO A 72 -31.15 4.98 -12.81
CA PRO A 72 -32.18 5.04 -13.83
C PRO A 72 -33.28 3.97 -13.65
N ASP A 73 -32.93 2.80 -13.10
CA ASP A 73 -33.84 1.69 -12.89
C ASP A 73 -33.53 0.97 -11.57
N LEU A 74 -34.60 0.54 -10.87
CA LEU A 74 -34.57 -0.20 -9.61
C LEU A 74 -35.14 -1.63 -9.76
N ALA A 75 -35.45 -2.07 -10.98
CA ALA A 75 -35.96 -3.43 -11.24
C ALA A 75 -34.93 -4.52 -10.92
N LEU A 76 -33.64 -4.21 -11.01
CA LEU A 76 -32.53 -5.11 -10.71
C LEU A 76 -31.65 -4.56 -9.57
N PRO A 77 -30.95 -5.43 -8.82
CA PRO A 77 -30.00 -4.99 -7.80
C PRO A 77 -28.92 -4.08 -8.41
N VAL A 78 -28.80 -2.87 -7.88
CA VAL A 78 -27.89 -1.85 -8.41
C VAL A 78 -26.49 -1.99 -7.82
N GLN A 79 -25.47 -1.88 -8.65
CA GLN A 79 -24.07 -1.88 -8.20
C GLN A 79 -23.58 -0.45 -8.14
N LEU A 80 -23.09 -0.01 -6.99
CA LEU A 80 -22.63 1.36 -6.77
C LEU A 80 -21.11 1.41 -6.69
N ALA A 81 -20.53 2.48 -7.22
CA ALA A 81 -19.10 2.71 -7.15
C ALA A 81 -18.75 4.17 -6.88
N VAL A 82 -17.58 4.38 -6.30
CA VAL A 82 -16.96 5.70 -6.20
C VAL A 82 -15.50 5.56 -6.56
N VAL A 83 -14.98 6.55 -7.27
CA VAL A 83 -13.55 6.69 -7.47
C VAL A 83 -13.12 8.09 -7.07
N ASP A 84 -12.07 8.14 -6.26
CA ASP A 84 -11.44 9.37 -5.82
C ASP A 84 -9.94 9.30 -6.05
N ASP A 85 -9.32 10.43 -6.31
CA ASP A 85 -7.88 10.57 -6.25
C ASP A 85 -7.46 11.69 -5.31
N GLY A 86 -6.18 11.67 -4.93
CA GLY A 86 -5.65 12.66 -4.03
C GLY A 86 -4.14 12.55 -3.89
N MET A 87 -3.62 13.46 -3.07
CA MET A 87 -2.20 13.55 -2.77
C MET A 87 -2.02 13.56 -1.26
N THR A 88 -1.19 12.66 -0.74
CA THR A 88 -0.73 12.67 0.64
C THR A 88 0.38 13.69 0.78
N TYR A 89 0.25 14.50 1.83
CA TYR A 89 1.23 15.49 2.25
C TYR A 89 1.96 14.98 3.50
N LEU A 90 3.29 15.07 3.53
CA LEU A 90 4.14 14.67 4.66
C LEU A 90 4.95 15.86 5.14
N ARG A 91 5.15 15.98 6.45
CA ARG A 91 5.98 17.03 7.07
C ARG A 91 7.17 16.40 7.76
N GLY A 92 8.33 17.03 7.62
CA GLY A 92 9.56 16.63 8.29
C GLY A 92 10.25 15.42 7.66
N ASP A 93 11.34 15.02 8.30
CA ASP A 93 12.13 13.83 8.03
C ASP A 93 12.48 13.12 9.36
N ALA A 94 13.18 11.99 9.27
CA ALA A 94 13.52 11.18 10.44
C ALA A 94 14.31 11.95 11.51
N LEU A 95 15.12 12.94 11.13
CA LEU A 95 15.90 13.75 12.06
C LEU A 95 15.04 14.87 12.66
N SER A 96 14.19 15.52 11.87
CA SER A 96 13.33 16.58 12.40
C SER A 96 12.36 16.04 13.45
N HIS A 97 11.80 14.85 13.23
CA HIS A 97 10.87 14.18 14.14
C HIS A 97 11.46 13.87 15.53
N TRP A 98 12.80 13.85 15.67
CA TRP A 98 13.44 13.66 16.97
C TRP A 98 13.26 14.89 17.90
N TYR A 99 13.10 16.07 17.31
CA TYR A 99 13.07 17.34 18.03
C TYR A 99 11.73 18.09 17.90
N SER A 100 10.77 17.57 17.14
CA SER A 100 9.44 18.14 16.95
C SER A 100 8.33 17.30 17.59
N ASN A 101 7.27 17.96 18.04
CA ASN A 101 6.05 17.30 18.55
C ASN A 101 4.96 17.24 17.47
N ASP A 102 5.21 16.43 16.44
CA ASP A 102 4.34 16.36 15.24
C ASP A 102 2.94 15.79 15.48
N LEU A 103 2.69 15.21 16.66
CA LEU A 103 1.39 14.68 17.04
C LEU A 103 0.46 15.75 17.64
N VAL A 104 0.96 16.93 17.95
CA VAL A 104 0.18 17.98 18.63
C VAL A 104 0.34 19.33 17.94
N ASP A 105 1.55 19.66 17.48
CA ASP A 105 1.84 20.99 16.95
C ASP A 105 1.53 21.12 15.45
N ASN A 106 0.96 22.26 15.07
CA ASN A 106 0.72 22.66 13.68
C ASN A 106 -0.05 21.60 12.87
N LEU A 107 -1.02 20.93 13.50
CA LEU A 107 -1.82 19.91 12.85
C LEU A 107 -2.84 20.53 11.88
N PRO A 108 -2.97 19.98 10.67
CA PRO A 108 -4.01 20.38 9.75
C PRO A 108 -5.39 19.92 10.24
N THR A 109 -6.41 20.70 9.91
CA THR A 109 -7.80 20.35 10.21
C THR A 109 -8.48 19.71 9.01
N LYS A 110 -9.67 19.12 9.18
CA LYS A 110 -10.49 18.59 8.07
C LYS A 110 -10.86 19.64 7.02
N LYS A 111 -10.71 20.94 7.32
CA LYS A 111 -11.00 22.06 6.42
C LYS A 111 -9.75 22.61 5.73
N SER A 112 -8.56 22.16 6.12
CA SER A 112 -7.30 22.62 5.55
C SER A 112 -7.21 22.24 4.07
N LYS A 113 -6.87 23.22 3.24
CA LYS A 113 -6.61 23.07 1.81
C LYS A 113 -5.13 22.79 1.56
N MET A 114 -4.79 22.41 0.33
CA MET A 114 -3.41 22.14 -0.08
C MET A 114 -2.44 23.28 0.23
N ALA A 115 -2.85 24.53 0.02
CA ALA A 115 -2.03 25.71 0.34
C ALA A 115 -1.79 25.86 1.86
N ASP A 116 -2.79 25.52 2.68
CA ASP A 116 -2.65 25.55 4.13
C ASP A 116 -1.66 24.47 4.58
N MET A 117 -1.71 23.28 3.97
CA MET A 117 -0.76 22.18 4.25
C MET A 117 0.68 22.61 3.98
N GLN A 118 0.92 23.27 2.84
CA GLN A 118 2.25 23.78 2.48
C GLN A 118 2.71 24.89 3.44
N THR A 119 1.80 25.75 3.88
CA THR A 119 2.10 26.81 4.86
C THR A 119 2.48 26.21 6.22
N LEU A 120 1.89 25.07 6.59
CA LEU A 120 2.24 24.29 7.79
C LEU A 120 3.50 23.43 7.64
N GLY A 121 4.23 23.55 6.52
CA GLY A 121 5.47 22.84 6.24
C GLY A 121 5.29 21.41 5.71
N TYR A 122 4.07 21.02 5.31
CA TYR A 122 3.85 19.74 4.66
C TYR A 122 4.15 19.81 3.15
N ASN A 123 4.87 18.82 2.65
CA ASN A 123 5.21 18.68 1.25
C ASN A 123 4.41 17.54 0.60
N PRO A 124 3.99 17.71 -0.67
CA PRO A 124 3.35 16.63 -1.41
C PRO A 124 4.31 15.46 -1.57
N ALA A 125 3.87 14.25 -1.20
CA ALA A 125 4.75 13.09 -1.14
C ALA A 125 4.27 11.89 -1.96
N ARG A 126 2.97 11.58 -1.94
CA ARG A 126 2.44 10.38 -2.60
C ARG A 126 1.12 10.67 -3.28
N MET A 127 0.93 10.14 -4.47
CA MET A 127 -0.36 10.15 -5.16
C MET A 127 -1.12 8.87 -4.85
N GLN A 128 -2.43 8.98 -4.77
CA GLN A 128 -3.32 7.87 -4.47
C GLN A 128 -4.58 7.95 -5.32
N ALA A 129 -5.10 6.79 -5.68
CA ALA A 129 -6.40 6.61 -6.32
C ALA A 129 -7.15 5.49 -5.61
N ASP A 130 -8.41 5.71 -5.25
CA ASP A 130 -9.23 4.84 -4.44
C ASP A 130 -10.55 4.55 -5.15
N LEU A 131 -10.69 3.33 -5.64
CA LEU A 131 -11.92 2.81 -6.23
C LEU A 131 -12.59 1.90 -5.21
N ARG A 132 -13.86 2.16 -4.92
CA ARG A 132 -14.70 1.33 -4.05
C ARG A 132 -15.95 0.94 -4.80
N MET A 133 -16.29 -0.33 -4.74
CA MET A 133 -17.39 -0.93 -5.49
C MET A 133 -18.21 -1.80 -4.55
N THR A 134 -19.52 -1.75 -4.65
CA THR A 134 -20.43 -2.62 -3.89
C THR A 134 -20.89 -3.79 -4.76
N THR A 135 -21.31 -4.88 -4.12
CA THR A 135 -22.17 -5.85 -4.81
C THR A 135 -23.57 -5.26 -5.04
N GLY A 136 -24.41 -5.97 -5.80
CA GLY A 136 -25.76 -5.53 -6.11
C GLY A 136 -26.62 -5.26 -4.87
N LEU A 137 -27.27 -4.10 -4.84
CA LEU A 137 -28.17 -3.64 -3.79
C LEU A 137 -29.62 -3.65 -4.27
N PRO A 138 -30.53 -4.41 -3.62
CA PRO A 138 -31.95 -4.44 -3.97
C PRO A 138 -32.68 -3.24 -3.36
N ILE A 139 -32.38 -2.03 -3.84
CA ILE A 139 -32.97 -0.78 -3.34
C ILE A 139 -34.44 -0.71 -3.76
N GLN A 140 -35.33 -0.54 -2.79
CA GLN A 140 -36.75 -0.38 -3.05
C GLN A 140 -37.09 1.08 -3.39
N ASN A 141 -38.08 1.28 -4.25
CA ASN A 141 -38.62 2.59 -4.60
C ASN A 141 -39.46 3.16 -3.44
N THR A 142 -38.80 3.53 -2.35
CA THR A 142 -39.42 4.14 -1.17
C THR A 142 -38.58 5.29 -0.67
N THR A 143 -39.26 6.35 -0.23
CA THR A 143 -38.65 7.51 0.42
C THR A 143 -38.23 7.21 1.86
N LYS A 144 -38.57 6.02 2.40
CA LYS A 144 -38.09 5.56 3.70
C LYS A 144 -36.63 5.15 3.62
N THR A 145 -35.92 5.38 4.71
CA THR A 145 -34.54 4.94 4.88
C THR A 145 -34.45 3.41 4.90
N GLN A 146 -33.52 2.86 4.12
CA GLN A 146 -33.24 1.43 4.00
C GLN A 146 -31.80 1.15 4.45
N ASN A 147 -31.59 0.05 5.15
CA ASN A 147 -30.26 -0.36 5.61
C ASN A 147 -29.86 -1.68 4.96
N PHE A 148 -28.65 -1.75 4.44
CA PHE A 148 -28.12 -2.91 3.75
C PHE A 148 -26.74 -3.27 4.29
N ALA A 149 -26.54 -4.54 4.63
CA ALA A 149 -25.22 -5.10 4.87
C ALA A 149 -24.75 -5.76 3.58
N VAL A 150 -23.79 -5.15 2.88
CA VAL A 150 -23.35 -5.59 1.56
C VAL A 150 -21.84 -5.80 1.50
N PRO A 151 -21.38 -6.86 0.82
CA PRO A 151 -19.98 -6.98 0.47
C PRO A 151 -19.52 -5.80 -0.42
N PHE A 152 -18.27 -5.39 -0.23
CA PHE A 152 -17.63 -4.39 -1.07
C PHE A 152 -16.24 -4.85 -1.49
N TYR A 153 -15.77 -4.28 -2.59
CA TYR A 153 -14.43 -4.43 -3.12
C TYR A 153 -13.77 -3.06 -3.18
N ARG A 154 -12.47 -3.03 -2.91
CA ARG A 154 -11.66 -1.82 -2.96
C ARG A 154 -10.40 -2.08 -3.76
N VAL A 155 -10.12 -1.21 -4.71
CA VAL A 155 -8.83 -1.15 -5.40
C VAL A 155 -8.22 0.18 -5.03
N TYR A 156 -7.10 0.15 -4.32
CA TYR A 156 -6.48 1.36 -3.82
C TYR A 156 -5.02 1.42 -4.26
N SER A 157 -4.77 2.30 -5.23
CA SER A 157 -3.52 2.44 -5.95
C SER A 157 -2.69 3.58 -5.37
N LYS A 158 -1.40 3.36 -5.15
CA LYS A 158 -0.45 4.35 -4.60
C LYS A 158 0.83 4.42 -5.41
N SER A 159 1.36 5.63 -5.56
CA SER A 159 2.66 5.89 -6.15
C SER A 159 3.38 7.02 -5.42
N TYR A 160 4.71 6.94 -5.36
CA TYR A 160 5.58 7.98 -4.82
C TYR A 160 5.94 9.05 -5.85
N CYS A 161 5.68 8.78 -7.12
CA CYS A 161 6.19 9.58 -8.22
C CYS A 161 5.29 9.43 -9.45
N THR A 162 5.23 10.48 -10.26
CA THR A 162 4.44 10.49 -11.49
C THR A 162 5.08 9.55 -12.52
N GLY A 163 4.27 8.67 -13.14
CA GLY A 163 4.72 7.73 -14.18
C GLY A 163 5.31 6.41 -13.68
N TYR A 164 5.53 6.24 -12.37
CA TYR A 164 5.93 4.95 -11.82
C TYR A 164 4.74 3.99 -11.71
N VAL A 165 4.99 2.71 -12.00
CA VAL A 165 3.98 1.67 -11.84
C VAL A 165 3.51 1.67 -10.38
N PRO A 166 2.23 1.98 -10.13
CA PRO A 166 1.73 2.09 -8.78
C PRO A 166 1.61 0.71 -8.14
N LEU A 167 1.69 0.69 -6.82
CA LEU A 167 1.33 -0.48 -6.02
C LEU A 167 -0.17 -0.39 -5.70
N ALA A 168 -0.91 -1.47 -5.93
CA ALA A 168 -2.33 -1.51 -5.63
C ALA A 168 -2.59 -2.46 -4.45
N THR A 169 -3.38 -1.99 -3.48
CA THR A 169 -3.92 -2.82 -2.42
C THR A 169 -5.36 -3.18 -2.77
N LEU A 170 -5.71 -4.45 -2.61
CA LEU A 170 -7.04 -4.98 -2.83
C LEU A 170 -7.70 -5.19 -1.48
N GLY A 171 -8.89 -4.64 -1.30
CA GLY A 171 -9.67 -4.81 -0.08
C GLY A 171 -10.98 -5.51 -0.37
N HIS A 172 -11.39 -6.40 0.52
CA HIS A 172 -12.74 -6.96 0.54
C HIS A 172 -13.28 -7.00 1.97
N GLY A 173 -14.56 -6.72 2.13
CA GLY A 173 -15.22 -6.78 3.43
C GLY A 173 -16.69 -6.44 3.31
N THR A 174 -17.33 -6.10 4.44
CA THR A 174 -18.76 -5.80 4.49
C THR A 174 -19.02 -4.37 4.95
N CYS A 175 -19.84 -3.65 4.19
CA CYS A 175 -20.33 -2.32 4.52
C CYS A 175 -21.76 -2.38 5.02
N ASN A 176 -22.08 -1.58 6.04
CA ASN A 176 -23.44 -1.23 6.40
C ASN A 176 -23.78 0.13 5.78
N LEU A 177 -24.75 0.11 4.86
CA LEU A 177 -25.15 1.23 4.03
C LEU A 177 -26.57 1.66 4.39
N THR A 178 -26.75 2.94 4.64
CA THR A 178 -28.04 3.58 4.89
C THR A 178 -28.38 4.46 3.71
N VAL A 179 -29.39 4.06 2.95
CA VAL A 179 -29.80 4.70 1.70
C VAL A 179 -31.23 5.19 1.76
N GLN A 180 -31.53 6.22 0.98
CA GLN A 180 -32.86 6.76 0.78
C GLN A 180 -33.07 7.04 -0.71
N PHE A 181 -34.18 6.59 -1.29
CA PHE A 181 -34.49 6.88 -2.69
C PHE A 181 -35.38 8.12 -2.80
N VAL A 182 -35.00 9.04 -3.68
CA VAL A 182 -35.74 10.28 -3.96
C VAL A 182 -36.33 10.18 -5.36
N GLN A 183 -37.65 9.95 -5.42
CA GLN A 183 -38.39 9.71 -6.66
C GLN A 183 -38.31 10.87 -7.67
N GLY A 184 -38.36 12.12 -7.20
CA GLY A 184 -38.42 13.28 -8.09
C GLY A 184 -37.16 13.47 -8.95
N SER A 185 -36.02 12.96 -8.50
CA SER A 185 -34.72 13.09 -9.18
C SER A 185 -34.13 11.76 -9.60
N ASN A 186 -34.81 10.63 -9.35
CA ASN A 186 -34.27 9.27 -9.51
C ASN A 186 -32.88 9.14 -8.88
N THR A 187 -32.72 9.67 -7.68
CA THR A 187 -31.44 9.65 -6.96
C THR A 187 -31.52 8.79 -5.71
N VAL A 188 -30.49 7.97 -5.51
CA VAL A 188 -30.22 7.31 -4.25
C VAL A 188 -29.27 8.20 -3.44
N VAL A 189 -29.71 8.60 -2.26
CA VAL A 189 -28.91 9.35 -1.29
C VAL A 189 -28.37 8.36 -0.26
N MET A 190 -27.05 8.15 -0.30
CA MET A 190 -26.33 7.36 0.69
C MET A 190 -25.94 8.26 1.86
N THR A 191 -26.70 8.19 2.95
CA THR A 191 -26.54 9.07 4.11
C THR A 191 -25.48 8.58 5.08
N LYS A 192 -25.37 7.26 5.25
CA LYS A 192 -24.34 6.64 6.10
C LYS A 192 -23.76 5.41 5.42
N SER A 193 -22.44 5.29 5.50
CA SER A 193 -21.70 4.14 5.01
C SER A 193 -20.56 3.89 5.99
N PHE A 194 -20.54 2.70 6.57
CA PHE A 194 -19.50 2.30 7.51
C PHE A 194 -19.17 0.81 7.40
N SER A 195 -17.91 0.47 7.64
CA SER A 195 -17.49 -0.94 7.75
C SER A 195 -18.17 -1.58 8.96
N VAL A 196 -18.76 -2.77 8.78
CA VAL A 196 -19.47 -3.48 9.86
C VAL A 196 -18.47 -3.80 10.98
N PRO A 197 -18.69 -3.35 12.23
CA PRO A 197 -17.84 -3.71 13.36
C PRO A 197 -17.74 -5.23 13.51
N SER A 198 -16.59 -5.73 13.97
CA SER A 198 -16.25 -7.16 14.10
C SER A 198 -16.30 -8.00 12.83
N SER A 199 -16.67 -7.43 11.67
CA SER A 199 -16.56 -8.13 10.38
C SER A 199 -15.10 -8.30 9.96
N THR A 200 -14.84 -9.32 9.15
CA THR A 200 -13.51 -9.60 8.61
C THR A 200 -13.24 -8.74 7.37
N HIS A 201 -12.10 -8.07 7.36
CA HIS A 201 -11.56 -7.38 6.20
C HIS A 201 -10.38 -8.17 5.62
N HIS A 202 -10.51 -8.58 4.37
CA HIS A 202 -9.45 -9.24 3.62
C HIS A 202 -8.62 -8.20 2.88
N LEU A 203 -7.31 -8.32 3.00
CA LEU A 203 -6.35 -7.45 2.34
C LEU A 203 -5.45 -8.26 1.41
N GLY A 204 -5.34 -7.80 0.17
CA GLY A 204 -4.39 -8.28 -0.82
C GLY A 204 -3.47 -7.14 -1.27
N LEU A 205 -2.31 -7.51 -1.79
CA LEU A 205 -1.36 -6.60 -2.40
C LEU A 205 -1.09 -7.08 -3.82
N MET A 206 -1.19 -6.16 -4.77
CA MET A 206 -0.89 -6.38 -6.17
C MET A 206 0.44 -5.71 -6.52
N PHE A 207 1.35 -6.53 -7.05
CA PHE A 207 2.66 -6.10 -7.51
C PHE A 207 2.87 -6.49 -8.96
N ARG A 208 3.51 -5.61 -9.72
CA ARG A 208 4.01 -5.95 -11.06
C ARG A 208 5.44 -6.45 -10.98
N ARG A 209 5.74 -7.52 -11.69
CA ARG A 209 7.10 -8.00 -11.93
C ARG A 209 7.85 -6.92 -12.71
N SER A 210 8.92 -6.41 -12.11
CA SER A 210 9.82 -5.45 -12.75
C SER A 210 11.25 -5.98 -12.80
N ILE A 211 12.06 -5.46 -13.73
CA ILE A 211 13.50 -5.78 -13.76
C ILE A 211 14.17 -5.46 -12.42
N TYR A 212 13.73 -4.40 -11.73
CA TYR A 212 14.21 -4.03 -10.40
C TYR A 212 13.86 -5.07 -9.34
N SER A 213 12.68 -5.70 -9.41
CA SER A 213 12.34 -6.81 -8.51
C SER A 213 13.25 -8.02 -8.74
N THR A 214 13.62 -8.30 -10.00
CA THR A 214 14.56 -9.38 -10.34
C THR A 214 15.99 -9.05 -9.90
N ILE A 215 16.48 -7.84 -10.18
CA ILE A 215 17.80 -7.38 -9.70
C ILE A 215 17.86 -7.43 -8.18
N GLY A 216 16.81 -6.93 -7.51
CA GLY A 216 16.68 -7.00 -6.07
C GLY A 216 16.84 -8.43 -5.57
N ALA A 217 16.06 -9.38 -6.11
CA ALA A 217 16.15 -10.79 -5.75
C ALA A 217 17.56 -11.37 -5.98
N VAL A 218 18.19 -11.10 -7.11
CA VAL A 218 19.57 -11.55 -7.41
C VAL A 218 20.56 -10.98 -6.40
N LEU A 219 20.50 -9.68 -6.09
CA LEU A 219 21.34 -9.05 -5.08
C LEU A 219 21.12 -9.65 -3.70
N LYS A 220 19.87 -10.03 -3.35
CA LYS A 220 19.58 -10.75 -2.10
C LYS A 220 20.30 -12.10 -2.06
N TYR A 221 20.19 -12.90 -3.13
CA TYR A 221 20.88 -14.19 -3.21
C TYR A 221 22.41 -14.05 -3.16
N VAL A 222 22.98 -13.07 -3.85
CA VAL A 222 24.42 -12.76 -3.81
C VAL A 222 24.84 -12.36 -2.39
N ALA A 223 24.07 -11.50 -1.71
CA ALA A 223 24.36 -11.10 -0.34
C ALA A 223 24.33 -12.29 0.63
N ILE A 224 23.35 -13.19 0.49
CA ILE A 224 23.25 -14.42 1.29
C ILE A 224 24.47 -15.32 1.03
N LEU A 225 24.88 -15.50 -0.24
CA LEU A 225 26.09 -16.26 -0.59
C LEU A 225 27.36 -15.66 0.02
N ILE A 226 27.51 -14.33 -0.04
CA ILE A 226 28.65 -13.62 0.56
C ILE A 226 28.64 -13.78 2.09
N ALA A 227 27.47 -13.67 2.73
CA ALA A 227 27.34 -13.87 4.17
C ALA A 227 27.71 -15.30 4.59
N MET A 228 27.25 -16.30 3.85
CA MET A 228 27.62 -17.71 4.08
C MET A 228 29.11 -17.95 3.87
N ALA A 229 29.69 -17.42 2.78
CA ALA A 229 31.12 -17.52 2.51
C ALA A 229 31.96 -16.84 3.59
N GLY A 230 31.56 -15.64 4.01
CA GLY A 230 32.19 -14.90 5.10
C GLY A 230 32.12 -15.64 6.44
N PHE A 231 30.96 -16.22 6.77
CA PHE A 231 30.81 -17.06 7.96
C PHE A 231 31.75 -18.26 7.91
N LEU A 232 31.77 -19.01 6.80
CA LEU A 232 32.64 -20.18 6.62
C LEU A 232 34.12 -19.81 6.68
N ALA A 233 34.53 -18.71 6.05
CA ALA A 233 35.90 -18.21 6.13
C ALA A 233 36.26 -17.83 7.58
N SER A 234 35.42 -17.05 8.26
CA SER A 234 35.66 -16.59 9.64
C SER A 234 35.81 -17.72 10.65
N ARG A 235 35.32 -18.94 10.35
CA ARG A 235 35.52 -20.11 11.22
C ARG A 235 36.98 -20.47 11.39
N ARG A 236 37.85 -20.18 10.42
CA ARG A 236 39.27 -20.53 10.48
C ARG A 236 40.20 -19.38 10.15
N THR A 237 39.68 -18.21 9.77
CA THR A 237 40.48 -17.04 9.45
C THR A 237 40.19 -15.88 10.39
N VAL A 238 41.21 -15.13 10.80
CA VAL A 238 41.03 -13.96 11.67
C VAL A 238 41.86 -12.77 11.20
N GLN A 239 41.26 -11.57 11.22
CA GLN A 239 41.90 -10.29 10.89
C GLN A 239 42.34 -9.54 12.17
N TRP A 240 42.93 -10.25 13.14
CA TRP A 240 43.56 -9.56 14.26
C TRP A 240 44.85 -8.91 13.76
N HIS A 241 44.89 -7.60 13.88
CA HIS A 241 45.97 -6.80 13.39
C HIS A 241 46.89 -6.42 14.55
N GLU A 242 47.93 -7.22 14.76
CA GLU A 242 48.97 -6.90 15.74
C GLU A 242 49.87 -5.82 15.15
N ARG A 243 49.63 -4.57 15.57
CA ARG A 243 50.45 -3.43 15.17
C ARG A 243 51.86 -3.61 15.74
N SER A 244 52.78 -4.08 14.92
CA SER A 244 54.19 -4.12 15.29
C SER A 244 54.74 -2.68 15.27
N PRO A 245 55.26 -2.15 16.39
CA PRO A 245 55.79 -0.78 16.43
C PRO A 245 57.00 -0.56 15.49
N ASP A 246 57.60 -1.64 14.99
CA ASP A 246 58.82 -1.61 14.15
C ASP A 246 58.54 -1.74 12.65
N LYS A 247 57.28 -1.85 12.22
CA LYS A 247 56.91 -2.00 10.79
C LYS A 247 55.88 -0.97 10.35
N VAL A 248 56.23 -0.20 9.33
CA VAL A 248 55.26 0.66 8.62
C VAL A 248 54.55 -0.20 7.58
N GLU A 249 53.25 -0.40 7.77
CA GLU A 249 52.46 -1.20 6.84
C GLU A 249 52.07 -0.42 5.59
N SER A 250 52.13 -1.12 4.47
CA SER A 250 51.68 -0.64 3.18
C SER A 250 50.16 -0.83 3.00
N VAL A 251 49.54 0.03 2.18
CA VAL A 251 48.13 -0.14 1.77
C VAL A 251 47.91 -1.50 1.08
N THR A 252 48.93 -1.98 0.38
CA THR A 252 48.94 -3.29 -0.30
C THR A 252 48.90 -4.47 0.67
N GLU A 253 49.64 -4.44 1.78
CA GLU A 253 49.58 -5.49 2.81
C GLU A 253 48.20 -5.55 3.46
N LYS A 254 47.58 -4.39 3.72
CA LYS A 254 46.21 -4.33 4.24
C LYS A 254 45.18 -4.90 3.27
N LEU A 255 45.35 -4.64 1.97
CA LEU A 255 44.47 -5.20 0.95
C LEU A 255 44.63 -6.72 0.83
N MET A 256 45.87 -7.22 0.92
CA MET A 256 46.19 -8.65 0.93
C MET A 256 45.58 -9.36 2.15
N ASP A 257 45.75 -8.81 3.36
CA ASP A 257 45.15 -9.37 4.58
C ASP A 257 43.61 -9.33 4.55
N MET A 258 43.01 -8.40 3.80
CA MET A 258 41.57 -8.33 3.60
C MET A 258 41.04 -9.47 2.71
N VAL A 259 41.78 -9.83 1.66
CA VAL A 259 41.37 -10.84 0.66
C VAL A 259 41.83 -12.25 1.04
N VAL A 260 43.00 -12.38 1.67
CA VAL A 260 43.63 -13.65 2.05
C VAL A 260 44.02 -13.61 3.54
N PRO A 261 43.03 -13.68 4.45
CA PRO A 261 43.30 -13.62 5.88
C PRO A 261 44.06 -14.86 6.37
N LYS A 262 44.86 -14.68 7.43
CA LYS A 262 45.65 -15.77 8.03
C LYS A 262 44.75 -16.91 8.51
N TYR A 263 45.12 -18.13 8.14
CA TYR A 263 44.42 -19.35 8.49
C TYR A 263 44.96 -19.95 9.79
N PHE A 264 44.05 -20.32 10.70
CA PHE A 264 44.36 -20.99 11.95
C PHE A 264 43.75 -22.40 11.98
N PRO A 265 44.46 -23.39 12.53
CA PRO A 265 43.96 -24.76 12.62
C PRO A 265 42.81 -24.94 13.64
N ARG A 266 42.56 -23.94 14.50
CA ARG A 266 41.48 -23.97 15.50
C ARG A 266 40.26 -23.19 15.00
N LEU A 267 39.08 -23.68 15.35
CA LEU A 267 37.83 -23.02 15.00
C LEU A 267 37.64 -21.75 15.85
N SER A 268 37.30 -20.65 15.18
CA SER A 268 36.81 -19.42 15.80
C SER A 268 35.32 -19.56 16.15
N TYR A 269 34.97 -19.09 17.34
CA TYR A 269 33.60 -19.00 17.85
C TYR A 269 33.14 -17.55 18.01
N ALA A 270 33.92 -16.58 17.52
CA ALA A 270 33.64 -15.15 17.67
C ALA A 270 32.39 -14.71 16.90
N ILE A 271 32.12 -15.31 15.73
CA ILE A 271 30.91 -15.07 14.94
C ILE A 271 30.11 -16.36 14.90
N ARG A 272 28.86 -16.28 15.33
CA ARG A 272 27.86 -17.35 15.22
C ARG A 272 26.89 -17.02 14.09
N PHE A 273 26.26 -18.05 13.51
CA PHE A 273 25.38 -17.86 12.35
C PHE A 273 24.12 -17.04 12.70
N ASP A 274 23.64 -17.14 13.94
CA ASP A 274 22.53 -16.38 14.52
C ASP A 274 22.78 -14.86 14.59
N LEU A 275 24.02 -14.39 14.42
CA LEU A 275 24.32 -12.97 14.32
C LEU A 275 24.07 -12.39 12.92
N PHE A 276 23.90 -13.23 11.89
CA PHE A 276 23.54 -12.79 10.55
C PHE A 276 22.01 -12.61 10.45
N CYS A 277 21.51 -11.47 10.93
CA CYS A 277 20.12 -11.08 10.74
C CYS A 277 19.89 -10.54 9.33
N TYR A 278 19.64 -11.43 8.37
CA TYR A 278 19.14 -11.04 7.06
C TYR A 278 17.62 -10.98 7.11
N ASN A 279 17.05 -9.78 7.38
CA ASN A 279 15.60 -9.46 7.42
C ASN A 279 14.71 -10.67 7.11
N SER A 280 14.58 -11.54 8.09
CA SER A 280 13.77 -12.74 7.99
C SER A 280 12.63 -12.52 8.94
N ASP A 281 11.42 -12.39 8.38
CA ASP A 281 10.15 -12.53 9.09
C ASP A 281 10.05 -13.88 9.85
N LEU A 282 11.08 -14.73 9.75
CA LEU A 282 11.24 -15.99 10.49
C LEU A 282 11.49 -15.80 11.99
N PHE A 283 11.85 -14.58 12.46
CA PHE A 283 11.95 -14.25 13.89
C PHE A 283 10.71 -13.53 14.46
N VAL A 284 9.63 -13.42 13.68
CA VAL A 284 8.32 -12.96 14.17
C VAL A 284 7.38 -14.16 14.26
N LEU A 285 7.65 -15.04 15.23
CA LEU A 285 6.76 -16.10 15.69
C LEU A 285 6.78 -16.16 17.22
#